data_AF-A0A954S8S7-F1
#
_entry.id   AF-A0A954S8S7-F1
#
_cell.length_a   1.000
_cell.length_b   1.000
_cell.length_c   1.000
_cell.angle_alpha   90.00
_cell.angle_beta   90.00
_cell.angle_gamma   90.00
#
_symmetry.space_group_name_H-M   'P 1'
#
loop_
_entity.id
_entity.type
_entity.pdbx_description
1 polymer ?
#
loop_
_entity_poly.entity_id
_entity_poly.type
_entity_poly.pdbx_seq_one_letter_code
_entity_poly.pdbx_strand_id
1 'polypeptide(L)'
;MSDTEKQLPSIAIAVALFILVGVFGWAFLAAQYAHAEEGWRTNGTQELEDDMVSPANQRRGTRGVQRSAVSAFLDFLGNSCRQLPNAPAVIGFNLRNRLWLVGLIGLAELGVVGIAFWMRSLEKQWAKPKKRRRRKEIVSPY
;
A
#
# COMPACT_ATOMS: atom_id res chain seq x y z
N MET A 1 4.15 -4.58 35.89
CA MET A 1 4.09 -5.82 35.08
C MET A 1 3.03 -5.60 34.01
N SER A 2 3.42 -5.01 32.86
CA SER A 2 2.69 -5.06 31.56
C SER A 2 3.20 -4.09 30.47
N ASP A 3 4.45 -3.62 30.46
CA ASP A 3 4.97 -2.80 29.32
C ASP A 3 5.63 -3.67 28.23
N THR A 4 5.11 -4.88 28.08
CA THR A 4 5.42 -5.80 26.96
C THR A 4 4.20 -5.89 26.05
N GLU A 5 3.49 -4.78 25.88
CA GLU A 5 2.38 -4.68 24.94
C GLU A 5 2.95 -4.67 23.53
N LYS A 6 3.13 -5.89 22.99
CA LYS A 6 3.25 -6.25 21.57
C LYS A 6 3.75 -5.12 20.64
N GLN A 7 4.97 -4.63 20.85
CA GLN A 7 5.64 -3.89 19.79
C GLN A 7 5.86 -4.87 18.65
N LEU A 8 5.03 -4.77 17.60
CA LEU A 8 5.25 -5.51 16.37
C LEU A 8 6.69 -5.19 15.93
N PRO A 9 7.54 -6.20 15.69
CA PRO A 9 8.89 -5.94 15.24
C PRO A 9 8.79 -5.06 13.98
N SER A 10 9.58 -4.00 13.88
CA SER A 10 9.57 -3.06 12.74
C SER A 10 9.60 -3.76 11.37
N ILE A 11 10.23 -4.93 11.34
CA ILE A 11 10.25 -5.86 10.21
C ILE A 11 8.85 -6.37 9.83
N ALA A 12 8.01 -6.73 10.80
CA ALA A 12 6.63 -7.16 10.54
C ALA A 12 5.79 -6.04 9.94
N ILE A 13 5.96 -4.79 10.40
CA ILE A 13 5.30 -3.63 9.81
C ILE A 13 5.77 -3.42 8.38
N ALA A 14 7.08 -3.49 8.13
CA ALA A 14 7.64 -3.37 6.78
C ALA A 14 7.13 -4.48 5.83
N VAL A 15 7.06 -5.72 6.30
CA VAL A 15 6.53 -6.85 5.52
C VAL A 15 5.05 -6.66 5.21
N ALA A 16 4.25 -6.22 6.19
CA ALA A 16 2.84 -5.94 5.98
C ALA A 16 2.63 -4.81 4.96
N LEU A 17 3.43 -3.74 5.03
CA LEU A 17 3.40 -2.65 4.06
C LEU A 17 3.82 -3.11 2.66
N PHE A 18 4.84 -3.97 2.56
CA PHE A 18 5.29 -4.52 1.29
C PHE A 18 4.18 -5.35 0.62
N ILE A 19 3.54 -6.25 1.39
CA ILE A 19 2.40 -7.04 0.91
C ILE A 19 1.25 -6.12 0.49
N LEU A 20 0.94 -5.10 1.29
CA LEU A 20 -0.14 -4.15 0.99
C LEU A 20 0.13 -3.43 -0.33
N VAL A 21 1.34 -2.89 -0.53
CA VAL A 21 1.73 -2.23 -1.78
C VAL A 21 1.66 -3.20 -2.95
N GLY A 22 2.13 -4.45 -2.79
CA GLY A 22 2.05 -5.47 -3.83
C GLY A 22 0.62 -5.83 -4.23
N VAL A 23 -0.27 -6.02 -3.26
CA VAL A 23 -1.70 -6.32 -3.50
C VAL A 23 -2.40 -5.12 -4.17
N PHE A 24 -2.11 -3.90 -3.72
CA PHE A 24 -2.65 -2.70 -4.35
C PHE A 24 -2.10 -2.51 -5.77
N GLY A 25 -0.80 -2.69 -5.96
CA GLY A 25 -0.14 -2.61 -7.27
C GLY A 25 -0.74 -3.62 -8.26
N TRP A 26 -0.94 -4.86 -7.81
CA TRP A 26 -1.66 -5.88 -8.56
C TRP A 26 -3.08 -5.44 -8.93
N ALA A 27 -3.86 -4.93 -7.96
CA ALA A 27 -5.21 -4.47 -8.21
C ALA A 27 -5.27 -3.31 -9.23
N PHE A 28 -4.30 -2.39 -9.20
CA PHE A 28 -4.18 -1.32 -10.21
C PHE A 28 -3.84 -1.86 -11.60
N LEU A 29 -2.93 -2.83 -11.70
CA LEU A 29 -2.57 -3.48 -12.98
C LEU A 29 -3.78 -4.21 -13.59
N ALA A 30 -4.47 -5.00 -12.77
CA ALA A 30 -5.68 -5.73 -13.13
C ALA A 30 -6.82 -4.80 -13.54
N ALA A 31 -7.00 -3.69 -12.82
CA ALA A 31 -7.98 -2.68 -13.13
C ALA A 31 -7.76 -2.03 -14.50
N GLN A 32 -6.50 -1.69 -14.81
CA GLN A 32 -6.16 -1.08 -16.09
C GLN A 32 -6.32 -2.05 -17.25
N TYR A 33 -5.95 -3.32 -17.07
CA TYR A 33 -6.18 -4.35 -18.09
C TYR A 33 -7.68 -4.53 -18.35
N ALA A 34 -8.49 -4.69 -17.31
CA ALA A 34 -9.94 -4.81 -17.42
C ALA A 34 -10.58 -3.61 -18.13
N HIS A 35 -10.12 -2.39 -17.81
CA HIS A 35 -10.63 -1.19 -18.46
C HIS A 35 -10.25 -1.11 -19.94
N ALA A 36 -9.03 -1.52 -20.31
CA ALA A 36 -8.51 -1.39 -21.67
C ALA A 36 -8.98 -2.51 -22.62
N GLU A 37 -9.05 -3.74 -22.13
CA GLU A 37 -9.33 -4.93 -22.96
C GLU A 37 -10.74 -5.48 -22.76
N GLU A 38 -11.33 -5.32 -21.57
CA GLU A 38 -12.63 -5.92 -21.21
C GLU A 38 -13.77 -4.89 -21.11
N GLY A 39 -13.49 -3.60 -21.37
CA GLY A 39 -14.47 -2.51 -21.28
C GLY A 39 -15.00 -2.30 -19.86
N TRP A 40 -14.23 -2.67 -18.82
CA TRP A 40 -14.66 -2.53 -17.44
C TRP A 40 -14.87 -1.04 -17.09
N ARG A 41 -16.09 -0.70 -16.69
CA ARG A 41 -16.60 0.66 -16.37
C ARG A 41 -16.78 1.66 -17.53
N THR A 42 -16.65 1.28 -18.79
CA THR A 42 -16.99 2.21 -19.91
C THR A 42 -18.46 2.66 -19.88
N ASN A 43 -19.37 1.82 -19.38
CA ASN A 43 -20.79 2.16 -19.23
C ASN A 43 -21.11 3.03 -18.00
N GLY A 44 -20.28 2.98 -16.94
CA GLY A 44 -20.53 3.71 -15.69
C GLY A 44 -20.14 5.19 -15.76
N THR A 45 -19.19 5.54 -16.62
CA THR A 45 -18.84 6.94 -16.92
C THR A 45 -20.00 7.67 -17.60
N GLN A 46 -20.79 6.95 -18.40
CA GLN A 46 -21.99 7.46 -19.06
C GLN A 46 -23.13 7.74 -18.06
N GLU A 47 -23.34 6.87 -17.07
CA GLU A 47 -24.34 7.09 -16.01
C GLU A 47 -23.95 8.24 -15.06
N LEU A 48 -22.65 8.43 -14.79
CA LEU A 48 -22.15 9.56 -13.98
C LEU A 48 -22.28 10.91 -14.69
N GLU A 49 -22.14 10.95 -16.02
CA GLU A 49 -22.43 12.16 -16.81
C GLU A 49 -23.93 12.47 -16.82
N ASP A 50 -24.79 11.46 -16.98
CA ASP A 50 -26.26 11.65 -16.97
C ASP A 50 -26.78 12.15 -15.62
N ASP A 51 -26.23 11.63 -14.50
CA ASP A 51 -26.59 12.08 -13.15
C ASP A 51 -26.04 13.49 -12.82
N MET A 52 -24.98 13.96 -13.50
CA MET A 52 -24.44 15.32 -13.35
C MET A 52 -25.28 16.38 -14.09
N VAL A 53 -26.00 15.99 -15.15
CA VAL A 53 -26.86 16.90 -15.92
C VAL A 53 -28.25 17.06 -15.27
N SER A 54 -28.63 16.18 -14.34
CA SER A 54 -29.95 16.21 -13.70
C SER A 54 -29.95 17.01 -12.38
N PRO A 55 -30.54 18.22 -12.34
CA PRO A 55 -30.57 19.06 -11.13
C PRO A 55 -31.42 18.48 -9.96
N ALA A 56 -32.07 17.33 -10.17
CA ALA A 56 -32.94 16.69 -9.16
C ALA A 56 -32.18 15.88 -8.10
N ASN A 57 -30.96 15.40 -8.37
CA ASN A 57 -30.25 14.44 -7.50
C ASN A 57 -29.24 15.07 -6.52
N GLN A 58 -29.02 16.39 -6.61
CA GLN A 58 -27.98 17.11 -5.85
C GLN A 58 -28.24 17.19 -4.33
N ARG A 59 -29.42 16.77 -3.83
CA ARG A 59 -29.80 16.86 -2.40
C ARG A 59 -29.47 15.63 -1.56
N ARG A 60 -28.97 14.52 -2.13
CA ARG A 60 -28.49 13.35 -1.35
C ARG A 60 -27.00 13.49 -0.99
N GLY A 61 -26.71 14.55 -0.26
CA GLY A 61 -25.37 14.89 0.21
C GLY A 61 -24.71 13.77 1.03
N THR A 62 -23.43 13.56 0.73
CA THR A 62 -22.37 12.82 1.48
C THR A 62 -22.58 11.34 1.83
N ARG A 63 -23.75 10.89 2.31
CA ARG A 63 -23.97 9.46 2.66
C ARG A 63 -24.09 8.54 1.44
N GLY A 64 -24.60 9.05 0.31
CA GLY A 64 -24.64 8.30 -0.96
C GLY A 64 -23.24 8.11 -1.56
N VAL A 65 -22.40 9.14 -1.46
CA VAL A 65 -21.00 9.13 -1.96
C VAL A 65 -20.15 8.11 -1.20
N GLN A 66 -20.31 8.00 0.13
CA GLN A 66 -19.55 7.02 0.92
C GLN A 66 -19.92 5.57 0.57
N ARG A 67 -21.21 5.27 0.39
CA ARG A 67 -21.65 3.93 -0.01
C ARG A 67 -21.19 3.57 -1.43
N SER A 68 -21.22 4.55 -2.34
CA SER A 68 -20.69 4.40 -3.69
C SER A 68 -19.19 4.10 -3.68
N ALA A 69 -18.40 4.85 -2.91
CA ALA A 69 -16.95 4.64 -2.80
C ALA A 69 -16.59 3.26 -2.24
N VAL A 70 -17.30 2.78 -1.23
CA VAL A 70 -17.07 1.43 -0.67
C VAL A 70 -17.43 0.35 -1.70
N SER A 71 -18.55 0.50 -2.40
CA SER A 71 -18.92 -0.47 -3.45
C SER A 71 -17.94 -0.48 -4.61
N ALA A 72 -17.43 0.69 -5.02
CA ALA A 72 -16.40 0.82 -6.05
C ALA A 72 -15.08 0.17 -5.62
N PHE A 73 -14.70 0.32 -4.35
CA PHE A 73 -13.51 -0.31 -3.78
C PHE A 73 -13.64 -1.84 -3.70
N LEU A 74 -14.80 -2.35 -3.26
CA LEU A 74 -15.03 -3.80 -3.21
C LEU A 74 -15.08 -4.43 -4.60
N ASP A 75 -15.66 -3.74 -5.59
CA ASP A 75 -15.64 -4.18 -6.98
C ASP A 75 -14.23 -4.13 -7.57
N PHE A 76 -13.43 -3.12 -7.22
CA PHE A 76 -12.02 -3.05 -7.58
C PHE A 76 -11.20 -4.23 -7.03
N LEU A 77 -11.39 -4.58 -5.76
CA LEU A 77 -10.77 -5.77 -5.17
C LEU A 77 -11.33 -7.07 -5.79
N GLY A 78 -12.63 -7.11 -6.08
CA GLY A 78 -13.27 -8.25 -6.73
C GLY A 78 -12.71 -8.53 -8.12
N ASN A 79 -12.51 -7.48 -8.93
CA ASN A 79 -11.86 -7.57 -10.23
C ASN A 79 -10.42 -8.07 -10.10
N SER A 80 -9.66 -7.51 -9.16
CA SER A 80 -8.28 -7.93 -8.88
C SER A 80 -8.16 -9.45 -8.62
N CYS A 81 -9.11 -10.03 -7.88
CA CYS A 81 -9.16 -11.47 -7.63
C CYS A 81 -9.57 -12.27 -8.89
N ARG A 82 -10.55 -11.78 -9.66
CA ARG A 82 -10.99 -12.43 -10.92
C ARG A 82 -9.90 -12.46 -11.98
N GLN A 83 -8.98 -11.51 -11.93
CA GLN A 83 -7.87 -11.35 -12.87
C GLN A 83 -6.66 -12.24 -12.55
N LEU A 84 -6.63 -12.91 -11.39
CA LEU A 84 -5.52 -13.80 -10.99
C LEU A 84 -5.22 -14.91 -12.02
N PRO A 85 -6.21 -15.62 -12.61
CA PRO A 85 -5.95 -16.60 -13.66
C PRO A 85 -5.34 -15.98 -14.93
N ASN A 86 -5.65 -14.71 -15.20
CA ASN A 86 -5.17 -13.96 -16.35
C ASN A 86 -3.87 -13.18 -16.05
N ALA A 87 -3.18 -13.49 -14.94
CA ALA A 87 -2.00 -12.75 -14.53
C ALA A 87 -0.89 -12.60 -15.57
N PRO A 88 -0.55 -13.62 -16.38
CA PRO A 88 0.42 -13.45 -17.46
C PRO A 88 -0.02 -12.41 -18.50
N ALA A 89 -1.31 -12.35 -18.82
CA ALA A 89 -1.87 -11.40 -19.78
C ALA A 89 -1.86 -9.98 -19.22
N VAL A 90 -2.27 -9.79 -17.96
CA VAL A 90 -2.25 -8.50 -17.26
C VAL A 90 -0.83 -7.95 -17.17
N ILE A 91 0.13 -8.78 -16.77
CA ILE A 91 1.54 -8.39 -16.66
C ILE A 91 2.10 -8.07 -18.05
N GLY A 92 1.86 -8.93 -19.04
CA GLY A 92 2.31 -8.72 -20.41
C GLY A 92 1.76 -7.45 -21.05
N PHE A 93 0.49 -7.15 -20.84
CA PHE A 93 -0.15 -5.91 -21.28
C PHE A 93 0.50 -4.69 -20.65
N ASN A 94 0.65 -4.67 -19.32
CA ASN A 94 1.20 -3.51 -18.62
C ASN A 94 2.69 -3.30 -18.93
N LEU A 95 3.47 -4.37 -19.13
CA LEU A 95 4.87 -4.26 -19.57
C LEU A 95 5.03 -3.75 -21.01
N ARG A 96 4.02 -3.90 -21.88
CA ARG A 96 4.07 -3.40 -23.25
C ARG A 96 3.49 -1.99 -23.39
N ASN A 97 2.37 -1.75 -22.73
CA ASN A 97 1.56 -0.55 -22.94
C ASN A 97 1.81 0.52 -21.87
N ARG A 98 2.22 0.14 -20.65
CA ARG A 98 2.24 1.05 -19.49
C ARG A 98 3.40 0.74 -18.53
N LEU A 99 4.62 0.65 -19.05
CA LEU A 99 5.84 0.44 -18.26
C LEU A 99 6.00 1.40 -17.08
N TRP A 100 5.52 2.65 -17.24
CA TRP A 100 5.58 3.67 -16.19
C TRP A 100 4.87 3.21 -14.90
N LEU A 101 3.76 2.47 -15.02
CA LEU A 101 2.95 2.03 -13.88
C LEU A 101 3.65 0.91 -13.13
N VAL A 102 4.27 -0.02 -13.87
CA VAL A 102 5.15 -1.05 -13.29
C VAL A 102 6.35 -0.39 -12.60
N GLY A 103 6.94 0.63 -13.22
CA GLY A 103 8.02 1.43 -12.64
C GLY A 103 7.62 2.12 -11.33
N LEU A 104 6.42 2.70 -11.26
CA LEU A 104 5.90 3.28 -10.02
C LEU A 104 5.70 2.26 -8.91
N ILE A 105 5.13 1.10 -9.22
CA ILE A 105 4.94 0.03 -8.23
C ILE A 105 6.29 -0.45 -7.72
N GLY A 106 7.25 -0.67 -8.62
CA GLY A 106 8.62 -1.01 -8.24
C GLY A 106 9.29 0.07 -7.38
N LEU A 107 9.11 1.35 -7.72
CA LEU A 107 9.62 2.46 -6.93
C LEU A 107 8.96 2.52 -5.53
N ALA A 108 7.67 2.23 -5.43
CA ALA A 108 6.96 2.18 -4.17
C ALA A 108 7.47 1.03 -3.29
N GLU A 109 7.66 -0.17 -3.86
CA GLU A 109 8.23 -1.32 -3.15
C GLU A 109 9.67 -1.04 -2.69
N LEU A 110 10.50 -0.44 -3.54
CA LEU A 110 11.85 0.02 -3.15
C LEU A 110 11.78 1.07 -2.03
N GLY A 111 10.78 1.95 -2.06
CA GLY A 111 10.50 2.90 -0.99
C GLY A 111 10.24 2.21 0.35
N VAL A 112 9.41 1.16 0.37
CA VAL A 112 9.13 0.38 1.59
C VAL A 112 10.40 -0.26 2.12
N VAL A 113 11.22 -0.86 1.25
CA VAL A 113 12.52 -1.45 1.64
C VAL A 113 13.48 -0.39 2.20
N GLY A 114 13.54 0.77 1.56
CA GLY A 114 14.34 1.91 2.02
C GLY A 114 13.92 2.41 3.40
N ILE A 115 12.61 2.54 3.64
CA ILE A 115 12.04 2.90 4.95
C ILE A 115 12.41 1.85 6.00
N ALA A 116 12.28 0.56 5.68
CA ALA A 116 12.62 -0.52 6.60
C ALA A 116 14.11 -0.52 6.98
N PHE A 117 14.99 -0.27 6.01
CA PHE A 117 16.42 -0.13 6.25
C PHE A 117 16.73 1.09 7.14
N TRP A 118 16.09 2.22 6.87
CA TRP A 118 16.25 3.43 7.66
C TRP A 118 15.77 3.23 9.11
N MET A 119 14.62 2.59 9.32
CA MET A 119 14.11 2.26 10.66
C MET A 119 15.10 1.41 11.46
N ARG A 120 15.68 0.37 10.84
CA ARG A 120 16.73 -0.43 11.50
C ARG A 120 17.97 0.39 11.89
N SER A 121 18.31 1.41 11.10
CA SER A 121 19.41 2.33 11.43
C SER A 121 19.08 3.18 12.66
N LEU A 122 17.85 3.67 12.77
CA LEU A 122 17.38 4.45 13.93
C LEU A 122 17.36 3.60 15.20
N GLU A 123 16.88 2.36 15.13
CA GLU A 123 16.89 1.42 16.26
C GLU A 123 18.32 1.19 16.77
N LYS A 124 19.30 0.99 15.88
CA LYS A 124 20.71 0.81 16.28
C LYS A 124 21.30 2.05 16.95
N GLN A 125 20.90 3.25 16.53
CA GLN A 125 21.38 4.49 17.14
C GLN A 125 20.82 4.68 18.55
N TRP A 126 19.55 4.32 18.77
CA TRP A 126 18.89 4.43 20.06
C TRP A 126 19.18 3.27 21.02
N ALA A 127 19.53 2.09 20.49
CA ALA A 127 19.89 0.93 21.28
C ALA A 127 21.30 0.99 21.90
N LYS A 128 22.09 2.07 21.71
CA LYS A 128 23.43 2.18 22.31
C LYS A 128 23.32 2.27 23.84
N PRO A 129 23.75 1.24 24.60
CA PRO A 129 23.76 1.36 26.05
C PRO A 129 24.76 2.45 26.46
N LYS A 130 24.35 3.32 27.39
CA LYS A 130 25.26 4.26 28.08
C LYS A 130 26.44 3.44 28.60
N LYS A 131 27.63 3.58 28.01
CA LYS A 131 28.85 2.94 28.50
C LYS A 131 29.05 3.38 29.94
N ARG A 132 28.71 2.51 30.90
CA ARG A 132 28.96 2.72 32.33
C ARG A 132 30.48 2.71 32.49
N ARG A 133 31.09 3.90 32.56
CA ARG A 133 32.52 4.08 32.84
C ARG A 133 32.82 3.25 34.09
N ARG A 134 33.53 2.12 33.95
CA ARG A 134 34.10 1.41 35.09
C ARG A 134 35.07 2.37 35.76
N ARG A 135 34.71 2.81 36.96
CA ARG A 135 35.61 3.53 37.86
C ARG A 135 36.75 2.55 38.16
N LYS A 136 37.96 2.84 37.70
CA LYS A 136 39.14 2.12 38.14
C LYS A 136 39.32 2.49 39.62
N GLU A 137 39.02 1.56 40.52
CA GLU A 137 39.50 1.67 41.90
C GLU A 137 41.02 1.67 41.83
N ILE A 138 41.59 2.80 42.25
CA ILE A 138 43.02 2.95 42.46
C ILE A 138 43.30 2.17 43.74
N VAL A 139 43.81 0.95 43.61
CA VAL A 139 44.32 0.17 44.74
C VAL A 139 45.60 0.86 45.21
N SER A 140 45.57 1.43 46.41
CA SER A 140 46.72 2.06 47.07
C SER A 140 47.66 0.96 47.59
N PRO A 141 48.97 0.97 47.24
CA PRO A 141 49.94 0.09 47.87
C PRO A 141 50.31 0.67 49.24
N TYR A 142 49.99 -0.05 50.31
CA TYR A 142 50.70 0.05 51.58
C TYR A 142 51.72 -1.09 51.63
#